data_AF-A0A7V3KEX1-F1
#
_entry.id   AF-A0A7V3KEX1-F1
#
_cell.length_a   1.000
_cell.length_b   1.000
_cell.length_c   1.000
_cell.angle_alpha   90.00
_cell.angle_beta   90.00
_cell.angle_gamma   90.00
#
_symmetry.space_group_name_H-M   'P 1'
#
loop_
_entity.id
_entity.type
_entity.pdbx_description
1 polymer ?
#
loop_
_entity_poly.entity_id
_entity_poly.type
_entity_poly.pdbx_seq_one_letter_code
_entity_poly.pdbx_strand_id
1 'polypeptide(L)'
;MIRPGELELEEFKLKELRKKVDQLCELIKSGISCEEFFKKEKLIQEFCQRRYPDKMELYDMIYRARFKRLWAQFRNQEIGFEEKSKN
;
A
#
# COMPACT_ATOMS: atom_id res chain seq x y z
N MET A 1 -10.75 6.49 -26.63
CA MET A 1 -12.10 6.30 -26.04
C MET A 1 -12.02 5.10 -25.11
N ILE A 2 -12.16 5.31 -23.80
CA ILE A 2 -12.21 4.21 -22.83
C ILE A 2 -13.63 3.63 -22.88
N ARG A 3 -13.77 2.31 -22.95
CA ARG A 3 -15.10 1.68 -23.04
C ARG A 3 -15.80 1.82 -21.68
N PRO A 4 -17.13 2.03 -21.62
CA PRO A 4 -17.85 2.22 -20.35
C PRO A 4 -17.57 1.16 -19.28
N GLY A 5 -17.41 -0.11 -19.66
CA GLY A 5 -17.07 -1.20 -18.73
C GLY A 5 -15.61 -1.23 -18.26
N GLU A 6 -14.68 -0.58 -18.96
CA GLU A 6 -13.27 -0.47 -18.53
C GLU A 6 -13.13 0.54 -17.39
N LEU A 7 -13.89 1.65 -17.43
CA LEU A 7 -13.93 2.66 -16.36
C LEU A 7 -14.45 2.09 -15.05
N GLU A 8 -15.59 1.39 -15.08
CA GLU A 8 -16.18 0.77 -13.87
C GLU A 8 -15.25 -0.26 -13.23
N LEU A 9 -14.55 -1.06 -14.06
CA LEU A 9 -13.59 -2.04 -13.60
C LEU A 9 -12.37 -1.36 -12.94
N GLU A 10 -11.95 -0.22 -13.47
CA GLU A 10 -10.83 0.56 -12.95
C GLU A 10 -11.17 1.27 -11.63
N GLU A 11 -12.39 1.82 -11.52
CA GLU A 11 -12.92 2.36 -10.26
C GLU A 11 -13.05 1.29 -9.19
N PHE A 12 -13.55 0.10 -9.54
CA PHE A 12 -13.65 -1.02 -8.61
C PHE A 12 -12.28 -1.44 -8.06
N LYS A 13 -11.27 -1.55 -8.94
CA LYS A 13 -9.90 -1.88 -8.53
C LYS A 13 -9.28 -0.82 -7.63
N LEU A 14 -9.52 0.46 -7.92
CA LEU A 14 -9.03 1.55 -7.10
C LEU A 14 -9.68 1.55 -5.71
N LYS A 15 -10.98 1.25 -5.64
CA LYS A 15 -11.73 1.11 -4.39
C LYS A 15 -11.19 -0.04 -3.54
N GLU A 16 -10.89 -1.19 -4.16
CA GLU A 16 -10.29 -2.33 -3.48
C GLU A 16 -8.89 -2.00 -2.93
N LEU A 17 -8.05 -1.30 -3.70
CA LEU A 17 -6.75 -0.85 -3.21
C LEU A 17 -6.88 0.07 -1.99
N ARG A 18 -7.75 1.09 -2.09
CA ARG A 18 -8.01 2.03 -0.98
C ARG A 18 -8.45 1.29 0.28
N LYS A 19 -9.39 0.35 0.14
CA LYS A 19 -9.87 -0.47 1.26
C LYS A 19 -8.74 -1.24 1.94
N LYS A 20 -7.84 -1.87 1.18
CA LYS A 20 -6.69 -2.61 1.76
C LYS A 20 -5.72 -1.68 2.48
N VAL A 21 -5.45 -0.51 1.91
CA VAL A 21 -4.58 0.50 2.52
C VAL A 21 -5.19 1.02 3.82
N ASP A 22 -6.48 1.36 3.82
CA ASP A 22 -7.15 1.89 5.01
C ASP A 22 -7.26 0.81 6.10
N GLN A 23 -7.53 -0.45 5.74
CA GLN A 23 -7.46 -1.57 6.67
C GLN A 23 -6.09 -1.71 7.31
N LEU A 24 -5.00 -1.61 6.53
CA LEU A 24 -3.65 -1.65 7.09
C LEU A 24 -3.39 -0.45 8.00
N CYS A 25 -3.86 0.75 7.65
CA CYS A 25 -3.75 1.93 8.50
C CYS A 25 -4.42 1.73 9.86
N GLU A 26 -5.63 1.15 9.90
CA GLU A 26 -6.32 0.85 11.16
C GLU A 26 -5.57 -0.20 11.98
N LEU A 27 -4.98 -1.21 11.33
CA LEU A 27 -4.17 -2.22 12.01
C LEU A 27 -2.89 -1.65 12.63
N ILE A 28 -2.26 -0.66 11.98
CA ILE A 28 -1.13 0.07 12.57
C ILE A 28 -1.57 0.77 13.86
N LYS A 29 -2.71 1.46 13.83
CA LYS A 29 -3.27 2.16 15.00
C LYS A 29 -3.64 1.19 16.12
N SER A 30 -4.20 0.03 15.80
CA SER A 30 -4.58 -1.00 16.78
C SER A 30 -3.39 -1.77 17.34
N GLY A 31 -2.18 -1.58 16.78
CA GLY A 31 -0.95 -2.13 17.31
C GLY A 31 -0.55 -3.50 16.74
N ILE A 32 -0.74 -3.72 15.44
CA ILE A 32 -0.20 -4.87 14.70
C ILE A 32 1.31 -5.09 14.95
N SER A 33 1.76 -6.35 14.84
CA SER A 33 3.19 -6.69 14.90
C SER A 33 3.92 -6.22 13.62
N CYS A 34 5.23 -6.00 13.72
CA CYS A 34 6.05 -5.57 12.59
C CYS A 34 6.06 -6.61 11.45
N GLU A 35 6.15 -7.90 11.81
CA GLU A 35 6.11 -9.01 10.85
C GLU A 35 4.77 -9.06 10.08
N GLU A 36 3.64 -8.96 10.77
CA GLU A 36 2.33 -9.00 10.13
C GLU A 36 2.08 -7.73 9.30
N PHE A 37 2.63 -6.57 9.72
CA PHE A 37 2.62 -5.35 8.93
C PHE A 37 3.32 -5.55 7.58
N PHE A 38 4.56 -6.05 7.57
CA PHE A 38 5.31 -6.27 6.33
C PHE A 38 4.65 -7.33 5.43
N LYS A 39 4.09 -8.39 6.02
CA LYS A 39 3.33 -9.39 5.27
C LYS A 39 2.13 -8.76 4.55
N LYS A 40 1.35 -7.93 5.24
CA LYS A 40 0.19 -7.23 4.65
C LYS A 40 0.62 -6.18 3.63
N GLU A 41 1.65 -5.40 3.92
CA GLU A 41 2.18 -4.39 3.00
C GLU A 41 2.66 -5.02 1.70
N LYS A 42 3.39 -6.14 1.77
CA LYS A 42 3.84 -6.88 0.59
C LYS A 42 2.68 -7.36 -0.28
N LEU A 43 1.57 -7.82 0.33
CA LEU A 43 0.38 -8.21 -0.44
C LEU A 43 -0.27 -7.01 -1.16
N ILE A 44 -0.28 -5.83 -0.55
CA ILE A 44 -0.77 -4.59 -1.19
C ILE A 44 0.19 -4.16 -2.30
N GLN A 45 1.50 -4.25 -2.06
CA GLN A 45 2.53 -3.93 -3.04
C GLN A 45 2.43 -4.85 -4.27
N GLU A 46 2.33 -6.17 -4.08
CA GLU A 46 2.17 -7.13 -5.17
C GLU A 46 0.87 -6.91 -5.95
N PHE A 47 -0.22 -6.55 -5.26
CA PHE A 47 -1.46 -6.17 -5.91
C PHE A 47 -1.26 -4.94 -6.81
N CYS A 48 -0.57 -3.90 -6.32
CA CYS A 48 -0.26 -2.70 -7.10
C CYS A 48 0.67 -3.03 -8.28
N GLN A 49 1.72 -3.81 -8.06
CA GLN A 49 2.69 -4.16 -9.10
C GLN A 49 2.05 -4.93 -10.25
N ARG A 50 1.15 -5.87 -9.96
CA ARG A 50 0.45 -6.64 -11.00
C ARG A 50 -0.58 -5.83 -11.79
N ARG A 51 -1.06 -4.71 -11.25
CA ARG A 51 -2.19 -3.94 -11.83
C ARG A 51 -1.75 -2.60 -12.40
N TYR A 52 -0.77 -1.96 -11.78
CA TYR A 52 -0.25 -0.64 -12.07
C TYR A 52 1.29 -0.63 -11.98
N PRO A 53 2.00 -1.44 -12.78
CA PRO A 53 3.47 -1.54 -12.68
C PRO A 53 4.16 -0.18 -12.87
N ASP A 54 3.62 0.68 -13.75
CA ASP A 54 4.17 2.02 -14.02
C ASP A 54 3.90 3.03 -12.90
N LYS A 55 3.17 2.65 -11.85
CA LYS A 55 2.79 3.50 -10.72
C LYS A 55 3.47 3.07 -9.41
N MET A 56 4.46 2.19 -9.45
CA MET A 56 5.14 1.71 -8.24
C MET A 56 5.90 2.83 -7.51
N GLU A 57 6.50 3.78 -8.23
CA GLU A 57 7.11 4.96 -7.60
C GLU A 57 6.07 5.80 -6.84
N LEU A 58 4.87 5.94 -7.41
CA LEU A 58 3.76 6.65 -6.76
C LEU A 58 3.25 5.89 -5.52
N TYR A 59 3.21 4.55 -5.59
CA TYR A 59 2.89 3.70 -4.45
C TYR A 59 3.86 3.95 -3.29
N ASP A 60 5.17 3.95 -3.56
CA ASP A 60 6.19 4.19 -2.56
C ASP A 60 6.07 5.61 -1.97
N MET A 61 5.93 6.62 -2.82
CA MET A 61 5.82 8.02 -2.41
C MET A 61 4.58 8.30 -1.55
N ILE A 62 3.43 7.69 -1.88
CA ILE A 62 2.17 7.97 -1.19
C ILE A 62 1.96 7.00 -0.03
N TYR A 63 1.89 5.70 -0.31
CA TYR A 63 1.43 4.72 0.66
C TYR A 63 2.52 4.35 1.66
N ARG A 64 3.75 4.06 1.21
CA ARG A 64 4.84 3.77 2.15
C ARG A 64 5.16 4.97 3.03
N ALA A 65 5.22 6.18 2.47
CA ALA A 65 5.39 7.39 3.29
C ALA A 65 4.25 7.61 4.31
N ARG A 66 3.00 7.26 3.97
CA ARG A 66 1.86 7.28 4.90
C ARG A 66 2.03 6.24 6.00
N PHE A 67 2.42 5.02 5.66
CA PHE A 67 2.66 3.95 6.64
C PHE A 67 3.81 4.28 7.59
N LYS A 68 4.93 4.83 7.10
CA LYS A 68 6.04 5.28 7.98
C LYS A 68 5.55 6.27 9.01
N ARG A 69 4.81 7.29 8.57
CA ARG A 69 4.27 8.34 9.45
C ARG A 69 3.30 7.77 10.49
N LEU A 70 2.36 6.92 10.08
CA LEU A 70 1.42 6.26 10.99
C LEU A 70 2.15 5.36 11.99
N TRP A 71 3.15 4.60 11.53
CA TRP A 71 3.91 3.73 12.40
C TRP A 71 4.67 4.53 13.46
N ALA A 72 5.40 5.57 13.06
CA ALA A 72 6.10 6.45 13.98
C ALA A 72 5.15 7.08 15.01
N GLN A 73 3.98 7.53 14.56
CA GLN A 73 2.98 8.18 15.42
C GLN A 73 2.36 7.25 16.46
N PHE A 74 2.02 6.00 16.09
CA PHE A 74 1.26 5.09 16.96
C PHE A 74 2.13 4.03 17.64
N ARG A 75 3.35 3.80 17.15
CA ARG A 75 4.24 2.74 17.63
C ARG A 75 5.55 3.27 18.23
N ASN A 76 5.81 4.59 18.15
CA ASN A 76 7.05 5.22 18.62
C ASN A 76 8.32 4.53 18.10
N GLN A 77 8.27 4.04 16.86
CA GLN A 77 9.35 3.31 16.19
C GLN A 77 9.47 3.77 14.74
N GLU A 78 10.65 3.64 14.16
CA GLU A 78 10.85 3.82 12.73
C GLU A 78 10.80 2.47 12.01
N ILE A 79 10.25 2.47 10.79
CA ILE A 79 10.23 1.31 9.90
C ILE A 79 10.87 1.65 8.55
N GLY A 80 11.75 0.76 8.11
CA GLY A 80 12.34 0.78 6.78
C GLY A 80 11.57 -0.13 5.84
N PHE A 81 11.46 0.25 4.58
CA PHE A 81 11.08 -0.69 3.51
C PHE A 81 12.36 -1.04 2.79
N GLU A 82 12.58 -2.32 2.53
CA GLU A 82 13.71 -2.74 1.69
C GLU A 82 13.49 -2.15 0.28
N GLU A 83 14.36 -1.23 -0.11
CA GLU A 83 14.49 -0.81 -1.49
C GLU A 83 15.08 -2.01 -2.24
N LYS A 84 14.31 -2.57 -3.18
CA LYS A 84 14.90 -3.52 -4.10
C LYS A 84 15.95 -2.74 -4.91
N SER A 85 17.22 -2.99 -4.63
CA SER A 85 18.33 -2.61 -5.49
C SER A 85 17.94 -2.95 -6.93
N LYS A 86 17.88 -1.91 -7.78
CA LYS A 86 17.83 -2.06 -9.23
C LYS A 86 19.01 -2.97 -9.60
N ASN A 87 18.72 -4.17 -10.09
CA ASN A 87 19.69 -5.01 -10.78
C ASN A 87 19.32 -5.00 -12.26
#